data_AF-A0A1G0F705-F1
#
_entry.id   AF-A0A1G0F705-F1
#
_cell.length_a   1.000
_cell.length_b   1.000
_cell.length_c   1.000
_cell.angle_alpha   90.00
_cell.angle_beta   90.00
_cell.angle_gamma   90.00
#
_symmetry.space_group_name_H-M   'P 1'
#
loop_
_entity.id
_entity.type
_entity.pdbx_description
1 polymer ?
#
loop_
_entity_poly.entity_id
_entity_poly.type
_entity_poly.pdbx_seq_one_letter_code
_entity_poly.pdbx_strand_id
1 'polypeptide(L)'
;MKIADLLSPDRVVAGLIISSKKRLLEHVSEMIARDCPELSADEIFEGLFARERLGSTGLGEGVAIPHGRIKGARKVMGGFVQLHKPIDYDAMDKRPVDLLFCLVVPEASTEEHLQVLAALAELFSNKGLCQQLREAKDSSSLYRLLTQA
;
A
#
# COMPACT_ATOMS: atom_id res chain seq x y z
N MET A 1 0.61 11.67 -12.33
CA MET A 1 1.40 11.58 -11.08
C MET A 1 2.29 10.37 -11.16
N LYS A 2 3.57 10.45 -10.76
CA LYS A 2 4.49 9.31 -10.74
C LYS A 2 4.43 8.63 -9.36
N ILE A 3 4.77 7.35 -9.29
CA ILE A 3 4.85 6.61 -8.02
C ILE A 3 5.83 7.27 -7.03
N ALA A 4 6.92 7.84 -7.54
CA ALA A 4 7.88 8.60 -6.76
C ALA A 4 7.27 9.79 -6.02
N ASP A 5 6.16 10.38 -6.51
CA ASP A 5 5.49 11.51 -5.86
C ASP A 5 4.65 11.06 -4.64
N LEU A 6 4.33 9.77 -4.57
CA LEU A 6 3.47 9.18 -3.53
C LEU A 6 4.28 8.65 -2.33
N LEU A 7 5.53 8.25 -2.57
CA LEU A 7 6.35 7.46 -1.65
C LEU A 7 7.56 8.26 -1.12
N SER A 8 7.85 8.10 0.17
CA SER A 8 9.14 8.45 0.76
C SER A 8 9.91 7.17 1.12
N PRO A 9 11.25 7.23 1.26
CA PRO A 9 12.03 6.10 1.76
C PRO A 9 11.53 5.58 3.11
N ASP A 10 11.08 6.47 3.99
CA ASP A 10 10.61 6.14 5.34
C ASP A 10 9.26 5.42 5.37
N ARG A 11 8.53 5.42 4.23
CA ARG A 11 7.26 4.69 4.06
C ARG A 11 7.43 3.40 3.26
N VAL A 12 8.64 2.83 3.23
CA VAL A 12 8.95 1.54 2.60
C VAL A 12 9.55 0.58 3.62
N VAL A 13 8.94 -0.59 3.78
CA VAL A 13 9.38 -1.62 4.73
C VAL A 13 9.63 -2.94 4.03
N ALA A 14 10.86 -3.45 4.16
CA ALA A 14 11.25 -4.80 3.73
C ALA A 14 11.07 -5.83 4.85
N GLY A 15 10.69 -7.06 4.49
CA GLY A 15 10.65 -8.21 5.39
C GLY A 15 9.79 -8.02 6.65
N LEU A 16 8.68 -7.29 6.57
CA LEU A 16 7.82 -7.06 7.74
C LEU A 16 7.24 -8.40 8.23
N ILE A 17 7.37 -8.66 9.54
CA ILE A 17 6.75 -9.81 10.19
C ILE A 17 5.41 -9.35 10.77
N ILE A 18 4.32 -9.87 10.23
CA ILE A 18 2.97 -9.54 10.69
C ILE A 18 2.06 -10.75 10.57
N SER A 19 1.01 -10.81 11.40
CA SER A 19 0.21 -12.03 11.57
C SER A 19 -1.18 -11.96 10.93
N SER A 20 -1.67 -10.79 10.54
CA SER A 20 -3.02 -10.65 9.99
C SER A 20 -3.20 -9.39 9.16
N LYS A 21 -4.25 -9.41 8.31
CA LYS A 21 -4.70 -8.26 7.52
C LYS A 21 -4.94 -7.03 8.40
N LYS A 22 -5.65 -7.18 9.52
CA LYS A 22 -5.96 -6.07 10.43
C LYS A 22 -4.67 -5.42 10.95
N ARG A 23 -3.73 -6.24 11.47
CA ARG A 23 -2.44 -5.76 11.96
C ARG A 23 -1.64 -5.06 10.87
N LEU A 24 -1.69 -5.56 9.65
CA LEU A 24 -1.04 -4.92 8.51
C LEU A 24 -1.60 -3.54 8.19
N LEU A 25 -2.92 -3.38 8.19
CA LEU A 25 -3.55 -2.07 8.02
C LEU A 25 -3.23 -1.13 9.18
N GLU A 26 -3.24 -1.60 10.43
CA GLU A 26 -2.82 -0.81 11.60
C GLU A 26 -1.37 -0.30 11.43
N HIS A 27 -0.44 -1.21 11.09
CA HIS A 27 0.98 -0.87 10.93
C HIS A 27 1.23 0.16 9.84
N VAL A 28 0.60 0.00 8.66
CA VAL A 28 0.76 0.95 7.56
C VAL A 28 0.14 2.30 7.89
N SER A 29 -0.95 2.32 8.66
CA SER A 29 -1.56 3.56 9.13
C SER A 29 -0.63 4.33 10.07
N GLU A 30 -0.01 3.64 11.02
CA GLU A 30 1.02 4.22 11.90
C GLU A 30 2.25 4.72 11.13
N MET A 31 2.65 4.00 10.09
CA MET A 31 3.78 4.39 9.24
C MET A 31 3.47 5.68 8.46
N ILE A 32 2.29 5.77 7.84
CA ILE A 32 1.91 6.96 7.05
C ILE A 32 1.69 8.18 7.96
N ALA A 33 1.07 7.99 9.14
CA ALA A 33 0.81 9.07 10.09
C ALA A 33 2.09 9.78 10.58
N ARG A 34 3.22 9.06 10.67
CA ARG A 34 4.52 9.65 11.07
C ARG A 34 4.97 10.79 10.15
N ASP A 35 4.64 10.69 8.87
CA ASP A 35 4.99 11.69 7.84
C ASP A 35 3.83 12.66 7.54
N CYS A 36 2.70 12.51 8.24
CA CYS A 36 1.47 13.28 8.02
C CYS A 36 0.91 13.77 9.36
N PRO A 37 1.51 14.83 9.96
CA PRO A 37 1.14 15.28 11.30
C PRO A 37 -0.30 15.79 11.42
N GLU A 38 -0.99 16.04 10.29
CA GLU A 38 -2.39 16.42 10.26
C GLU A 38 -3.37 15.24 10.38
N LEU A 39 -2.90 13.99 10.33
CA LEU A 39 -3.72 12.77 10.44
C LEU A 39 -3.22 11.86 11.56
N SER A 40 -4.16 11.31 12.33
CA SER A 40 -3.86 10.22 13.25
C SER A 40 -3.79 8.86 12.53
N ALA A 41 -3.04 7.92 13.12
CA ALA A 41 -3.01 6.55 12.64
C ALA A 41 -4.41 5.90 12.66
N ASP A 42 -5.23 6.22 13.67
CA ASP A 42 -6.60 5.71 13.79
C ASP A 42 -7.49 6.21 12.64
N GLU A 43 -7.41 7.49 12.26
CA GLU A 43 -8.18 8.03 11.13
C GLU A 43 -7.80 7.35 9.80
N ILE A 44 -6.50 7.10 9.59
CA ILE A 44 -6.02 6.39 8.41
C ILE A 44 -6.52 4.95 8.44
N PHE A 45 -6.36 4.25 9.56
CA PHE A 45 -6.79 2.87 9.71
C PHE A 45 -8.28 2.70 9.44
N GLU A 46 -9.13 3.53 10.06
CA GLU A 46 -10.57 3.46 9.89
C GLU A 46 -10.99 3.67 8.43
N GLY A 47 -10.37 4.61 7.72
CA GLY A 47 -10.68 4.83 6.30
C GLY A 47 -10.22 3.68 5.40
N LEU A 48 -9.04 3.10 5.64
CA LEU A 48 -8.57 1.91 4.92
C LEU A 48 -9.45 0.70 5.21
N PHE A 49 -9.75 0.46 6.49
CA PHE A 49 -10.53 -0.68 6.93
C PHE A 49 -11.98 -0.58 6.47
N ALA A 50 -12.59 0.61 6.50
CA ALA A 50 -13.92 0.84 5.94
C ALA A 50 -13.99 0.47 4.45
N ARG A 51 -12.97 0.83 3.65
CA ARG A 51 -12.91 0.42 2.25
C ARG A 51 -12.72 -1.09 2.11
N GLU A 52 -11.81 -1.68 2.85
CA GLU A 52 -11.52 -3.12 2.81
C GLU A 52 -12.77 -3.97 3.14
N ARG A 53 -13.64 -3.49 4.03
CA ARG A 53 -14.91 -4.15 4.38
C ARG A 53 -15.93 -4.21 3.24
N LEU A 54 -15.83 -3.33 2.24
CA LEU A 54 -16.69 -3.39 1.04
C LEU A 54 -16.29 -4.53 0.10
N GLY A 55 -15.09 -5.07 0.27
CA GLY A 55 -14.50 -6.13 -0.55
C GLY A 55 -12.99 -5.99 -0.56
N SER A 56 -12.31 -7.14 -0.58
CA SER A 56 -10.84 -7.22 -0.55
C SER A 56 -10.20 -6.31 -1.59
N THR A 57 -9.13 -5.63 -1.20
CA THR A 57 -8.28 -4.84 -2.10
C THR A 57 -7.09 -5.64 -2.64
N GLY A 58 -7.12 -6.97 -2.48
CA GLY A 58 -6.18 -7.88 -3.14
C GLY A 58 -6.38 -7.88 -4.65
N LEU A 59 -5.30 -7.60 -5.39
CA LEU A 59 -5.28 -7.67 -6.86
C LEU A 59 -5.11 -9.11 -7.38
N GLY A 60 -4.74 -10.03 -6.49
CA GLY A 60 -4.29 -11.37 -6.83
C GLY A 60 -2.78 -11.44 -7.03
N GLU A 61 -2.28 -12.64 -7.31
CA GLU A 61 -0.85 -12.93 -7.52
C GLU A 61 0.06 -12.42 -6.37
N GLY A 62 -0.49 -12.41 -5.14
CA GLY A 62 0.22 -12.01 -3.93
C GLY A 62 0.33 -10.50 -3.68
N VAL A 63 -0.44 -9.68 -4.40
CA VAL A 63 -0.41 -8.21 -4.26
C VAL A 63 -1.74 -7.68 -3.72
N ALA A 64 -1.68 -6.67 -2.85
CA ALA A 64 -2.83 -5.86 -2.48
C ALA A 64 -2.54 -4.36 -2.57
N ILE A 65 -3.60 -3.58 -2.85
CA ILE A 65 -3.54 -2.11 -2.90
C ILE A 65 -4.56 -1.45 -1.96
N PRO A 66 -4.41 -1.59 -0.62
CA PRO A 66 -5.35 -1.00 0.31
C PRO A 66 -5.43 0.50 0.13
N HIS A 67 -6.62 1.06 0.02
CA HIS A 67 -6.80 2.48 -0.24
C HIS A 67 -7.99 3.02 0.52
N GLY A 68 -7.95 4.28 0.91
CA GLY A 68 -9.01 4.91 1.69
C GLY A 68 -9.09 6.39 1.43
N ARG A 69 -10.32 6.92 1.39
CA ARG A 69 -10.56 8.36 1.45
C ARG A 69 -10.50 8.78 2.92
N ILE A 70 -9.53 9.62 3.27
CA ILE A 70 -9.30 10.07 4.65
C ILE A 70 -9.63 11.56 4.73
N LYS A 71 -10.54 11.91 5.65
CA LYS A 71 -10.84 13.30 5.99
C LYS A 71 -9.60 13.98 6.56
N GLY A 72 -9.31 15.20 6.11
CA GLY A 72 -8.13 15.95 6.55
C GLY A 72 -6.86 15.66 5.76
N ALA A 73 -6.81 14.59 4.95
CA ALA A 73 -5.69 14.33 4.05
C ALA A 73 -5.62 15.44 2.99
N ARG A 74 -4.45 16.07 2.85
CA ARG A 74 -4.25 17.21 1.94
C ARG A 74 -3.74 16.79 0.55
N LYS A 75 -3.10 15.64 0.46
CA LYS A 75 -2.53 15.08 -0.77
C LYS A 75 -2.64 13.56 -0.75
N VAL A 76 -2.54 12.95 -1.94
CA VAL A 76 -2.43 11.50 -2.03
C VAL A 76 -1.06 11.07 -1.51
N MET A 77 -1.03 10.04 -0.67
CA MET A 77 0.21 9.50 -0.11
C MET A 77 0.19 7.98 -0.17
N GLY A 78 1.36 7.39 -0.39
CA GLY A 78 1.57 5.96 -0.45
C GLY A 78 2.51 5.44 0.63
N GLY A 79 2.36 4.16 0.94
CA GLY A 79 3.32 3.38 1.71
C GLY A 79 3.43 1.97 1.13
N PHE A 80 4.63 1.39 1.13
CA PHE A 80 4.87 0.05 0.59
C PHE A 80 5.43 -0.88 1.66
N VAL A 81 4.92 -2.11 1.66
CA VAL A 81 5.37 -3.17 2.56
C VAL A 81 5.60 -4.45 1.77
N GLN A 82 6.78 -5.03 1.95
CA GLN A 82 7.10 -6.40 1.58
C GLN A 82 7.08 -7.25 2.86
N LEU A 83 6.25 -8.29 2.91
CA LEU A 83 6.13 -9.17 4.06
C LEU A 83 7.20 -10.26 4.05
N HIS A 84 7.67 -10.66 5.23
CA HIS A 84 8.56 -11.82 5.37
C HIS A 84 7.83 -13.14 5.07
N LYS A 85 6.55 -13.23 5.43
CA LYS A 85 5.68 -14.36 5.11
C LYS A 85 4.35 -13.82 4.57
N PRO A 86 3.80 -14.41 3.50
CA PRO A 86 2.51 -13.99 2.97
C PRO A 86 1.41 -14.27 3.99
N ILE A 87 0.39 -13.42 4.02
CA ILE A 87 -0.77 -13.55 4.92
C ILE A 87 -2.06 -13.77 4.13
N ASP A 88 -3.05 -14.39 4.77
CA ASP A 88 -4.39 -14.40 4.21
C ASP A 88 -4.93 -12.96 4.13
N TYR A 89 -5.35 -12.58 2.93
CA TYR A 89 -5.85 -11.25 2.60
C TYR A 89 -7.23 -11.32 1.92
N ASP A 90 -7.93 -12.44 1.98
CA ASP A 90 -9.23 -12.63 1.31
C ASP A 90 -9.19 -12.24 -0.19
N ALA A 91 -8.03 -12.42 -0.85
CA ALA A 91 -7.88 -12.04 -2.26
C ALA A 91 -8.79 -12.90 -3.14
N MET A 92 -9.27 -12.35 -4.25
CA MET A 92 -10.23 -13.01 -5.13
C MET A 92 -9.71 -14.34 -5.71
N ASP A 93 -8.40 -14.42 -5.97
CA ASP A 93 -7.73 -15.64 -6.45
C ASP A 93 -7.36 -16.62 -5.33
N LYS A 94 -7.75 -16.31 -4.08
CA LYS A 94 -7.48 -17.08 -2.86
C LYS A 94 -5.99 -17.26 -2.54
N ARG A 95 -5.11 -16.47 -3.14
CA ARG A 95 -3.69 -16.51 -2.83
C ARG A 95 -3.37 -15.56 -1.68
N PRO A 96 -2.46 -15.93 -0.77
CA PRO A 96 -2.04 -15.03 0.29
C PRO A 96 -1.17 -13.90 -0.30
N VAL A 97 -1.13 -12.78 0.39
CA VAL A 97 -0.48 -11.54 -0.08
C VAL A 97 0.83 -11.31 0.66
N ASP A 98 1.88 -10.94 -0.08
CA ASP A 98 3.20 -10.58 0.44
C ASP A 98 3.67 -9.18 0.03
N LEU A 99 3.08 -8.57 -1.00
CA LEU A 99 3.38 -7.21 -1.41
C LEU A 99 2.17 -6.31 -1.21
N LEU A 100 2.35 -5.21 -0.49
CA LEU A 100 1.30 -4.23 -0.23
C LEU A 100 1.72 -2.83 -0.67
N PHE A 101 0.86 -2.15 -1.41
CA PHE A 101 0.96 -0.71 -1.62
C PHE A 101 -0.30 -0.02 -1.11
N CYS A 102 -0.18 0.66 0.02
CA CYS A 102 -1.30 1.38 0.62
C CYS A 102 -1.40 2.82 0.08
N LEU A 103 -2.62 3.34 -0.06
CA LEU A 103 -2.91 4.72 -0.44
C LEU A 103 -3.86 5.43 0.51
N VAL A 104 -3.43 6.61 0.97
CA VAL A 104 -4.28 7.61 1.62
C VAL A 104 -4.67 8.64 0.57
N VAL A 105 -5.98 8.86 0.41
CA VAL A 105 -6.55 9.75 -0.61
C VAL A 105 -7.38 10.84 0.08
N PRO A 106 -7.23 12.12 -0.31
CA PRO A 106 -8.12 13.19 0.15
C PRO A 106 -9.59 12.93 -0.23
N GLU A 107 -10.54 13.24 0.66
CA GLU A 107 -11.98 13.12 0.36
C GLU A 107 -12.39 13.89 -0.89
N ALA A 108 -11.82 15.08 -1.10
CA ALA A 108 -12.09 15.94 -2.25
C ALA A 108 -11.45 15.46 -3.57
N SER A 109 -10.64 14.40 -3.55
CA SER A 109 -9.97 13.90 -4.75
C SER A 109 -10.99 13.26 -5.71
N THR A 110 -11.10 13.81 -6.91
CA THR A 110 -12.07 13.34 -7.92
C THR A 110 -11.49 12.23 -8.78
N GLU A 111 -10.86 12.51 -9.92
CA GLU A 111 -10.41 11.48 -10.88
C GLU A 111 -8.95 11.06 -10.69
N GLU A 112 -8.13 11.93 -10.09
CA GLU A 112 -6.70 11.72 -9.92
C GLU A 112 -6.37 10.41 -9.19
N HIS A 113 -7.14 10.07 -8.15
CA HIS A 113 -6.92 8.82 -7.41
C HIS A 113 -7.21 7.56 -8.23
N LEU A 114 -8.18 7.58 -9.15
CA LEU A 114 -8.46 6.43 -10.03
C LEU A 114 -7.31 6.21 -11.00
N GLN A 115 -6.71 7.29 -11.50
CA GLN A 115 -5.52 7.21 -12.36
C GLN A 115 -4.33 6.62 -11.60
N VAL A 116 -4.14 7.01 -10.33
CA VAL A 116 -3.10 6.44 -9.46
C VAL A 116 -3.35 4.95 -9.20
N LEU A 117 -4.58 4.55 -8.89
CA LEU A 117 -4.94 3.14 -8.67
C LEU A 117 -4.71 2.30 -9.94
N ALA A 118 -5.08 2.82 -11.11
CA ALA A 118 -4.83 2.17 -12.39
C ALA A 118 -3.33 1.99 -12.66
N ALA A 119 -2.53 3.04 -12.43
CA ALA A 119 -1.08 2.99 -12.60
C ALA A 119 -0.42 1.97 -11.66
N LEU A 120 -0.88 1.86 -10.41
CA LEU A 120 -0.40 0.83 -9.48
C LEU A 120 -0.79 -0.58 -9.93
N ALA A 121 -2.04 -0.77 -10.39
CA ALA A 121 -2.48 -2.07 -10.88
C ALA A 121 -1.66 -2.51 -12.12
N GLU A 122 -1.38 -1.59 -13.03
CA GLU A 122 -0.50 -1.83 -14.19
C GLU A 122 0.93 -2.16 -13.74
N LEU A 123 1.51 -1.38 -12.83
CA LEU A 123 2.84 -1.62 -12.27
C LEU A 123 2.96 -3.03 -11.69
N PHE A 124 1.98 -3.44 -10.86
CA PHE A 124 1.99 -4.75 -10.20
C PHE A 124 1.54 -5.92 -11.10
N SER A 125 1.05 -5.64 -12.31
CA SER A 125 0.84 -6.67 -13.33
C SER A 125 2.17 -7.18 -13.92
N ASN A 126 3.26 -6.40 -13.79
CA ASN A 126 4.58 -6.80 -14.23
C ASN A 126 5.18 -7.85 -13.28
N LYS A 127 5.10 -9.12 -13.69
CA LYS A 127 5.63 -10.27 -12.92
C LYS A 127 7.12 -10.16 -12.61
N GLY A 128 7.91 -9.58 -13.52
CA GLY A 128 9.35 -9.39 -13.32
C GLY A 128 9.64 -8.40 -12.19
N LEU A 129 8.93 -7.27 -12.18
CA LEU A 129 9.03 -6.30 -11.09
C LEU A 129 8.57 -6.91 -9.76
N CYS A 130 7.42 -7.58 -9.73
CA CYS A 130 6.91 -8.24 -8.52
C CYS A 130 7.91 -9.27 -7.97
N GLN A 131 8.59 -10.03 -8.84
CA GLN A 131 9.64 -10.94 -8.43
C GLN A 131 10.85 -10.20 -7.82
N GLN A 132 11.32 -9.13 -8.48
CA GLN A 132 12.40 -8.30 -7.94
C GLN A 132 12.05 -7.70 -6.57
N LEU A 133 10.81 -7.23 -6.41
CA LEU A 133 10.31 -6.73 -5.14
C LEU A 133 10.29 -7.81 -4.06
N ARG A 134 9.96 -9.07 -4.38
CA ARG A 134 10.03 -10.19 -3.41
C ARG A 134 11.46 -10.58 -3.05
N GLU A 135 12.40 -10.44 -3.98
CA GLU A 135 13.80 -10.83 -3.77
C GLU A 135 14.63 -9.77 -3.05
N ALA A 136 14.19 -8.50 -3.10
CA ALA A 136 14.84 -7.36 -2.46
C ALA A 136 15.10 -7.63 -0.97
N LYS A 137 16.30 -7.26 -0.51
CA LYS A 137 16.80 -7.57 0.84
C LYS A 137 16.62 -6.44 1.84
N ASP A 138 16.29 -5.24 1.36
CA ASP A 138 16.23 -4.03 2.18
C ASP A 138 15.26 -3.00 1.60
N SER A 139 14.79 -2.10 2.48
CA SER A 139 13.83 -1.04 2.12
C SER A 139 14.36 -0.06 1.08
N SER A 140 15.67 0.20 1.05
CA SER A 140 16.26 1.14 0.09
C SER A 140 16.22 0.59 -1.33
N SER A 141 16.45 -0.71 -1.48
CA SER A 141 16.34 -1.43 -2.74
C SER A 141 14.89 -1.49 -3.22
N LEU A 142 13.92 -1.75 -2.32
CA LEU A 142 12.49 -1.67 -2.64
C LEU A 142 12.09 -0.27 -3.12
N TYR A 143 12.48 0.78 -2.39
CA TYR A 143 12.16 2.16 -2.75
C TYR A 143 12.71 2.50 -4.15
N ARG A 144 13.96 2.11 -4.46
CA ARG A 144 14.54 2.32 -5.79
C ARG A 144 13.77 1.59 -6.89
N LEU A 145 13.43 0.32 -6.70
CA LEU A 145 12.66 -0.45 -7.69
C LEU A 145 11.30 0.20 -7.98
N LEU A 146 10.59 0.64 -6.95
CA LEU A 146 9.26 1.26 -7.10
C LEU A 146 9.28 2.66 -7.74
N THR A 147 10.37 3.40 -7.56
CA THR A 147 10.47 4.80 -8.03
C THR A 147 11.16 4.93 -9.39
N GLN A 148 11.79 3.87 -9.88
CA GLN A 148 12.46 3.82 -11.19
C GLN A 148 11.73 2.96 -12.23
N ALA A 149 10.67 2.26 -11.82
CA ALA A 149 9.83 1.46 -12.70
C ALA A 149 8.97 2.31 -13.64
#